data_AF-A0A9Q0VKT8-F1
#
_entry.id   AF-A0A9Q0VKT8-F1
#
_cell.length_a   1.000
_cell.length_b   1.000
_cell.length_c   1.000
_cell.angle_alpha   90.00
_cell.angle_beta   90.00
_cell.angle_gamma   90.00
#
_symmetry.space_group_name_H-M   'P 1'
#
loop_
_entity.id
_entity.type
_entity.pdbx_description
1 polymer ?
#
loop_
_entity_poly.entity_id
_entity_poly.type
_entity_poly.pdbx_seq_one_letter_code
_entity_poly.pdbx_strand_id
1 'polypeptide(L)'
;MISRTSHFVLLRILSLLLLIITTCDAGCLWKPTRLHITNELGPGLDLTIHCKSRNDDLGQHVVPFGGEYTFDFCPNFWGTTLFFCGMSWSREAHWIDIYDASRDSSRCGNWNWTVQATGPCMDYYNYYTKEFVCYPWNDKASLQ
;
A
#
# COMPACT_ATOMS: atom_id res chain seq x y z
N MET A 1 25.02 -10.14 -43.37
CA MET A 1 25.45 -11.47 -42.84
C MET A 1 25.90 -11.28 -41.41
N ILE A 2 25.14 -11.76 -40.43
CA ILE A 2 25.55 -11.74 -39.02
C ILE A 2 26.58 -12.86 -38.87
N SER A 3 27.81 -12.51 -38.49
CA SER A 3 28.89 -13.50 -38.30
C SER A 3 28.47 -14.55 -37.26
N ARG A 4 28.90 -15.80 -37.45
CA ARG A 4 28.65 -16.90 -36.50
C ARG A 4 29.09 -16.54 -35.08
N THR A 5 30.19 -15.79 -34.94
CA THR A 5 30.66 -15.24 -33.65
C THR A 5 29.72 -14.19 -33.08
N SER A 6 29.21 -13.28 -33.91
CA SER A 6 28.23 -12.25 -33.53
C SER A 6 26.88 -12.87 -33.11
N HIS A 7 26.46 -13.96 -33.74
CA HIS A 7 25.25 -14.71 -33.37
C HIS A 7 25.38 -15.37 -31.99
N PHE A 8 26.54 -15.97 -31.68
CA PHE A 8 26.80 -16.53 -30.34
C PHE A 8 26.86 -15.46 -29.26
N VAL A 9 27.45 -14.29 -29.55
CA VAL A 9 27.45 -13.15 -28.63
C VAL A 9 26.03 -12.63 -28.39
N LEU A 10 25.23 -12.49 -29.44
CA LEU A 10 23.83 -12.06 -29.34
C LEU A 10 22.99 -13.04 -28.51
N LEU A 11 23.13 -14.35 -28.75
CA LEU A 11 22.46 -15.40 -27.98
C LEU A 11 22.84 -15.36 -26.50
N ARG A 12 24.12 -15.11 -26.18
CA ARG A 12 24.59 -14.98 -24.80
C ARG A 12 23.98 -13.74 -24.13
N ILE A 13 23.97 -12.60 -24.81
CA ILE A 13 23.33 -11.36 -24.32
C ILE A 13 21.84 -11.58 -24.11
N LEU A 14 21.12 -12.19 -25.07
CA LEU A 14 19.70 -12.50 -24.91
C LEU A 14 19.45 -13.45 -23.73
N SER A 15 20.27 -14.50 -23.58
CA SER A 15 20.15 -15.44 -22.45
C SER A 15 20.42 -14.79 -21.10
N LEU A 16 21.37 -13.84 -21.03
CA LEU A 16 21.64 -13.05 -19.83
C LEU A 16 20.46 -12.10 -19.53
N LEU A 17 19.90 -11.43 -20.54
CA LEU A 17 18.72 -10.57 -20.38
C LEU A 17 17.49 -11.37 -19.90
N LEU A 18 17.27 -12.57 -20.44
CA LEU A 18 16.20 -13.48 -20.01
C LEU A 18 16.36 -13.91 -18.54
N LEU A 19 17.60 -14.13 -18.07
CA LEU A 19 17.88 -14.46 -16.66
C LEU A 19 17.58 -13.28 -15.70
N ILE A 20 17.78 -12.04 -16.15
CA ILE A 20 17.46 -10.83 -15.36
C ILE A 20 15.93 -10.62 -15.26
N ILE A 21 15.17 -11.02 -16.29
CA ILE A 21 13.70 -10.94 -16.27
C ILE A 21 13.10 -12.04 -15.37
N THR A 22 13.76 -13.20 -15.23
CA THR A 22 13.29 -14.30 -14.35
C THR A 22 13.48 -14.03 -12.86
N THR A 23 14.22 -13.01 -12.42
CA THR A 23 14.31 -12.64 -11.00
C THR A 23 13.16 -11.72 -10.56
N CYS A 24 12.01 -11.79 -11.21
CA CYS A 24 10.84 -10.96 -10.87
C CYS A 24 10.15 -11.37 -9.55
N ASP A 25 10.66 -12.38 -8.84
CA ASP A 25 10.12 -12.79 -7.56
C ASP A 25 10.97 -12.26 -6.38
N ALA A 26 10.35 -11.34 -5.63
CA ALA A 26 10.59 -11.02 -4.22
C ALA A 26 11.83 -10.21 -3.79
N GLY A 27 12.55 -9.53 -4.68
CA GLY A 27 13.51 -8.50 -4.28
C GLY A 27 12.84 -7.13 -4.13
N CYS A 28 12.57 -6.67 -2.90
CA CYS A 28 12.09 -5.30 -2.68
C CYS A 28 13.16 -4.28 -3.10
N LEU A 29 13.08 -3.80 -4.34
CA LEU A 29 14.00 -2.79 -4.88
C LEU A 29 13.89 -1.45 -4.13
N TRP A 30 12.75 -1.21 -3.50
CA TRP A 30 12.49 -0.05 -2.65
C TRP A 30 12.37 -0.45 -1.19
N LYS A 31 12.52 0.54 -0.30
CA LYS A 31 12.43 0.35 1.14
C LYS A 31 11.05 -0.24 1.49
N PRO A 32 10.97 -1.34 2.28
CA PRO A 32 9.71 -1.87 2.76
C PRO A 32 8.89 -0.79 3.46
N THR A 33 7.59 -0.77 3.18
CA THR A 33 6.63 0.12 3.79
C THR A 33 5.78 -0.68 4.78
N ARG A 34 5.64 -0.15 5.99
CA ARG A 34 4.73 -0.66 7.01
C ARG A 34 3.59 0.32 7.23
N LEU A 35 2.36 -0.17 7.08
CA LEU A 35 1.14 0.54 7.46
C LEU A 35 0.68 0.08 8.84
N HIS A 36 0.29 1.06 9.65
CA HIS A 36 -0.35 0.87 10.95
C HIS A 36 -1.71 1.54 10.90
N ILE A 37 -2.77 0.79 11.24
CA ILE A 37 -4.16 1.28 11.17
C ILE A 37 -4.83 0.99 12.52
N THR A 38 -4.98 2.04 13.32
CA THR A 38 -5.56 1.96 14.66
C THR A 38 -7.04 2.31 14.63
N ASN A 39 -7.86 1.53 15.34
CA ASN A 39 -9.28 1.79 15.50
C ASN A 39 -9.54 2.74 16.68
N GLU A 40 -9.94 3.98 16.38
CA GLU A 40 -10.36 5.00 17.35
C GLU A 40 -11.83 5.41 17.15
N LEU A 41 -12.68 4.48 16.72
CA LEU A 41 -14.13 4.72 16.55
C LEU A 41 -14.85 4.96 17.89
N GLY A 42 -14.31 4.44 18.99
CA GLY A 42 -14.85 4.53 20.34
C GLY A 42 -15.14 3.16 20.97
N PRO A 43 -15.32 3.09 22.31
CA PRO A 43 -15.54 1.84 23.02
C PRO A 43 -16.73 1.04 22.48
N GLY A 44 -16.53 -0.26 22.28
CA GLY A 44 -17.58 -1.19 21.81
C GLY A 44 -17.83 -1.16 20.30
N LEU A 45 -17.04 -0.42 19.52
CA LEU A 45 -17.08 -0.43 18.06
C LEU A 45 -15.88 -1.17 17.49
N ASP A 46 -16.14 -2.34 16.93
CA ASP A 46 -15.15 -3.12 16.19
C ASP A 46 -15.11 -2.67 14.74
N LEU A 47 -13.91 -2.35 14.26
CA LEU A 47 -13.64 -2.00 12.88
C LEU A 47 -13.36 -3.27 12.08
N THR A 48 -14.21 -3.58 11.11
CA THR A 48 -13.90 -4.59 10.09
C THR A 48 -13.20 -3.91 8.92
N ILE A 49 -11.97 -4.34 8.61
CA ILE A 49 -11.13 -3.80 7.55
C ILE A 49 -10.81 -4.86 6.51
N HIS A 50 -10.89 -4.50 5.22
CA HIS A 50 -10.48 -5.35 4.10
C HIS A 50 -9.67 -4.51 3.12
N CYS A 51 -8.37 -4.76 3.05
CA CYS A 51 -7.44 -4.03 2.19
C CYS A 51 -7.01 -4.86 0.99
N LYS A 52 -6.91 -4.20 -0.17
CA LYS A 52 -6.46 -4.80 -1.43
C LYS A 52 -5.54 -3.85 -2.19
N SER A 53 -4.62 -4.42 -2.93
CA SER A 53 -3.89 -3.76 -4.02
C SER A 53 -4.39 -4.29 -5.36
N ARG A 54 -3.77 -3.87 -6.47
CA ARG A 54 -4.00 -4.50 -7.78
C ARG A 54 -3.68 -6.00 -7.79
N ASN A 55 -2.67 -6.42 -7.05
CA ASN A 55 -2.10 -7.77 -7.13
C ASN A 55 -2.31 -8.59 -5.86
N ASP A 56 -2.62 -7.94 -4.74
CA ASP A 56 -2.64 -8.56 -3.41
C ASP A 56 -4.00 -8.35 -2.76
N ASP A 57 -4.57 -9.41 -2.21
CA ASP A 57 -5.74 -9.35 -1.36
C ASP A 57 -5.31 -9.73 0.06
N LEU A 58 -5.36 -8.76 0.98
CA LEU A 58 -4.91 -8.97 2.35
C LEU A 58 -5.99 -9.61 3.24
N GLY A 59 -7.18 -9.84 2.68
CA GLY A 59 -8.31 -10.41 3.40
C GLY A 59 -8.96 -9.44 4.39
N GLN A 60 -9.98 -9.96 5.07
CA GLN A 60 -10.75 -9.22 6.05
C GLN A 60 -10.23 -9.47 7.47
N HIS A 61 -10.12 -8.41 8.25
CA HIS A 61 -9.67 -8.43 9.65
C HIS A 61 -10.63 -7.64 10.53
N VAL A 62 -10.76 -8.04 11.79
CA VAL A 62 -11.56 -7.30 12.78
C VAL A 62 -10.60 -6.69 13.79
N VAL A 63 -10.73 -5.38 14.00
CA VAL A 63 -9.87 -4.57 14.86
C VAL A 63 -10.72 -3.99 15.98
N PRO A 64 -10.62 -4.50 17.21
CA PRO A 64 -11.33 -3.94 18.35
C PRO A 64 -10.94 -2.48 18.63
N PHE A 65 -11.74 -1.75 19.39
CA PHE A 65 -11.40 -0.39 19.82
C PHE A 65 -10.03 -0.33 20.53
N GLY A 66 -9.17 0.60 20.12
CA GLY A 66 -7.78 0.72 20.58
C GLY A 66 -6.84 -0.34 20.00
N GLY A 67 -7.34 -1.26 19.17
CA GLY A 67 -6.56 -2.25 18.44
C GLY A 67 -5.92 -1.67 17.18
N GLU A 68 -4.92 -2.37 16.67
CA GLU A 68 -4.17 -1.99 15.47
C GLU A 68 -4.13 -3.15 14.47
N TYR A 69 -4.36 -2.83 13.20
CA TYR A 69 -4.06 -3.71 12.07
C TYR A 69 -2.82 -3.21 11.34
N THR A 70 -1.88 -4.12 11.08
CA THR A 70 -0.62 -3.79 10.41
C THR A 70 -0.34 -4.74 9.27
N PHE A 71 0.31 -4.23 8.23
CA PHE A 71 0.87 -5.05 7.18
C PHE A 71 2.07 -4.37 6.53
N ASP A 72 2.98 -5.21 6.04
CA ASP A 72 4.18 -4.82 5.31
C ASP A 72 4.00 -5.10 3.82
N PHE A 73 4.48 -4.20 2.98
CA PHE A 73 4.55 -4.40 1.54
C PHE A 73 5.74 -3.66 0.94
N CYS A 74 6.05 -3.98 -0.31
CA CYS A 74 7.08 -3.31 -1.06
C CYS A 74 6.45 -2.55 -2.22
N PRO A 75 6.51 -1.21 -2.23
CA PRO A 75 5.97 -0.45 -3.33
C PRO A 75 6.72 -0.78 -4.62
N ASN A 76 6.00 -0.78 -5.74
CA ASN A 76 6.56 -1.10 -7.04
C ASN A 76 7.45 0.02 -7.54
N PHE A 77 8.46 -0.33 -8.35
CA PHE A 77 9.44 0.60 -8.89
C PHE A 77 8.83 1.75 -9.72
N TRP A 78 7.62 1.57 -10.24
CA TRP A 78 6.96 2.57 -11.08
C TRP A 78 6.22 3.64 -10.27
N GLY A 79 6.20 3.55 -8.94
CA GLY A 79 5.50 4.51 -8.08
C GLY A 79 3.99 4.48 -8.26
N THR A 80 3.44 3.32 -8.62
CA THR A 80 2.00 3.12 -8.88
C THR A 80 1.31 2.21 -7.86
N THR A 81 2.00 1.86 -6.77
CA THR A 81 1.40 1.01 -5.73
C THR A 81 0.28 1.76 -5.05
N LEU A 82 -0.88 1.12 -5.00
CA LEU A 82 -2.09 1.60 -4.39
C LEU A 82 -2.66 0.49 -3.51
N PHE A 83 -2.98 0.82 -2.27
CA PHE A 83 -3.82 -0.01 -1.41
C PHE A 83 -5.08 0.75 -1.06
N PHE A 84 -6.22 0.16 -1.37
CA PHE A 84 -7.54 0.64 -0.98
C PHE A 84 -8.13 -0.30 0.06
N CYS A 85 -8.75 0.27 1.09
CA CYS A 85 -9.34 -0.48 2.18
C CYS A 85 -10.82 -0.15 2.31
N GLY A 86 -11.66 -1.19 2.28
CA GLY A 86 -13.03 -1.12 2.78
C GLY A 86 -13.02 -1.22 4.30
N MET A 87 -13.81 -0.36 4.94
CA MET A 87 -13.92 -0.26 6.38
C MET A 87 -15.39 -0.22 6.77
N SER A 88 -15.78 -1.06 7.73
CA SER A 88 -17.17 -1.11 8.19
C SER A 88 -17.25 -1.35 9.69
N TRP A 89 -18.26 -0.76 10.30
CA TRP A 89 -18.58 -0.94 11.72
C TRP A 89 -20.08 -0.66 11.90
N SER A 90 -20.75 -1.43 12.77
CA SER A 90 -22.19 -1.30 12.99
C SER A 90 -23.00 -1.38 11.68
N ARG A 91 -23.51 -0.26 11.16
CA ARG A 91 -24.26 -0.15 9.89
C ARG A 91 -23.58 0.78 8.88
N GLU A 92 -22.39 1.26 9.20
CA GLU A 92 -21.61 2.17 8.35
C GLU A 92 -20.61 1.37 7.51
N ALA A 93 -20.41 1.83 6.28
CA ALA A 93 -19.46 1.25 5.35
C ALA A 93 -18.83 2.36 4.50
N HIS A 94 -17.52 2.45 4.60
CA HIS A 94 -16.67 3.46 3.97
C HIS A 94 -15.47 2.80 3.31
N TRP A 95 -14.77 3.56 2.47
CA TRP A 95 -13.51 3.10 1.91
C TRP A 95 -12.56 4.28 1.67
N ILE A 96 -11.28 3.98 1.58
CA ILE A 96 -10.23 4.95 1.30
C ILE A 96 -9.02 4.28 0.64
N ASP A 97 -8.29 5.04 -0.17
CA ASP A 97 -6.93 4.74 -0.59
C ASP A 97 -5.94 4.98 0.57
N ILE A 98 -5.78 3.95 1.42
CA ILE A 98 -4.95 4.02 2.63
C ILE A 98 -3.46 4.19 2.31
N TYR A 99 -3.05 3.82 1.11
CA TYR A 99 -1.72 4.12 0.59
C TYR A 99 -1.78 4.38 -0.90
N ASP A 100 -1.25 5.52 -1.31
CA ASP A 100 -1.10 5.90 -2.71
C ASP A 100 0.34 6.34 -2.91
N ALA A 101 1.11 5.60 -3.70
CA ALA A 101 2.52 5.90 -3.96
C ALA A 101 2.72 7.32 -4.51
N SER A 102 1.79 7.90 -5.27
CA SER A 102 1.91 9.28 -5.75
C SER A 102 1.84 10.32 -4.62
N ARG A 103 1.06 10.02 -3.57
CA ARG A 103 0.90 10.85 -2.36
C ARG A 103 2.00 10.56 -1.32
N ASP A 104 2.39 9.30 -1.19
CA ASP A 104 3.06 8.78 -0.01
C ASP A 104 4.53 8.40 -0.26
N SER A 105 4.98 8.19 -1.51
CA SER A 105 6.34 7.71 -1.80
C SER A 105 7.46 8.66 -1.39
N SER A 106 7.17 9.96 -1.30
CA SER A 106 8.13 10.98 -0.85
C SER A 106 8.29 11.02 0.68
N ARG A 107 7.43 10.30 1.41
CA ARG A 107 7.40 10.27 2.88
C ARG A 107 8.29 9.13 3.37
N CYS A 108 9.21 9.44 4.28
CA CYS A 108 10.06 8.47 4.94
C CYS A 108 9.48 8.12 6.32
N GLY A 109 9.04 6.89 6.57
CA GLY A 109 8.64 6.50 7.92
C GLY A 109 7.70 5.30 8.00
N ASN A 110 7.04 5.18 9.14
CA ASN A 110 5.87 4.32 9.34
C ASN A 110 4.62 5.15 9.03
N TRP A 111 3.66 4.57 8.35
CA TRP A 111 2.40 5.24 8.02
C TRP A 111 1.38 4.89 9.09
N ASN A 112 1.23 5.78 10.05
CA ASN A 112 0.33 5.59 11.18
C ASN A 112 -1.00 6.26 10.88
N TRP A 113 -2.02 5.44 10.70
CA TRP A 113 -3.39 5.84 10.47
C TRP A 113 -4.22 5.61 11.72
N THR A 114 -5.04 6.59 12.04
CA THR A 114 -6.05 6.52 13.10
C THR A 114 -7.43 6.63 12.46
N VAL A 115 -8.26 5.60 12.59
CA VAL A 115 -9.59 5.56 12.00
C VAL A 115 -10.62 6.11 12.98
N GLN A 116 -11.27 7.22 12.59
CA GLN A 116 -12.39 7.82 13.30
C GLN A 116 -13.64 7.80 12.41
N ALA A 117 -14.82 8.04 12.99
CA ALA A 117 -16.07 8.03 12.24
C ALA A 117 -16.09 9.07 11.10
N THR A 118 -15.46 10.22 11.30
CA THR A 118 -15.37 11.31 10.31
C THR A 118 -14.41 11.02 9.15
N GLY A 119 -13.48 10.09 9.35
CA GLY A 119 -12.43 9.79 8.39
C GLY A 119 -11.17 9.26 9.08
N PRO A 120 -10.26 8.67 8.32
CA PRO A 120 -8.95 8.28 8.81
C PRO A 120 -7.99 9.48 8.80
N CYS A 121 -7.17 9.57 9.84
CA CYS A 121 -6.14 10.60 9.98
C CYS A 121 -4.76 9.96 9.98
N MET A 122 -3.80 10.59 9.31
CA MET A 122 -2.41 10.16 9.24
C MET A 122 -1.52 11.11 10.01
N ASP A 123 -0.65 10.51 10.84
CA ASP A 123 0.48 11.16 11.48
C ASP A 123 1.72 10.96 10.61
N TYR A 124 2.36 12.04 10.18
CA TYR A 124 3.66 11.93 9.52
C TYR A 124 4.58 13.11 9.84
N TYR A 125 5.88 12.91 9.63
CA TYR A 125 6.87 13.97 9.75
C TYR A 125 7.16 14.58 8.39
N ASN A 126 7.06 15.90 8.28
CA ASN A 126 7.76 16.65 7.23
C ASN A 126 9.16 17.04 7.76
N TYR A 127 9.98 17.74 6.97
CA TYR A 127 11.35 18.09 7.36
C TYR A 127 11.44 19.00 8.62
N TYR A 128 10.38 19.74 8.96
CA TYR A 128 10.37 20.74 10.02
C TYR A 128 9.41 20.44 11.18
N THR A 129 8.30 19.73 10.94
CA THR A 129 7.18 19.57 11.88
C THR A 129 6.48 18.22 11.75
N LYS A 130 5.87 17.76 12.84
CA LYS A 130 4.88 16.67 12.79
C LYS A 130 3.56 17.22 12.27
N GLU A 131 3.01 16.59 11.24
CA GLU A 131 1.68 16.89 10.71
C GLU A 131 0.68 15.81 11.13
N PHE A 132 -0.56 16.24 11.32
CA PHE A 132 -1.72 15.39 11.56
C PHE A 132 -2.78 15.76 10.53
N VAL A 133 -3.02 14.89 9.56
CA VAL A 133 -3.88 15.18 8.40
C VAL A 133 -5.00 14.17 8.34
N CYS A 134 -6.25 14.65 8.40
CA CYS A 134 -7.43 13.82 8.24
C CYS A 134 -7.94 13.87 6.79
N TYR A 135 -8.31 12.71 6.27
CA TYR A 135 -8.85 12.56 4.93
C TYR A 135 -10.34 12.28 5.01
N PRO A 136 -11.17 12.87 4.13
CA PRO A 136 -12.55 12.44 4.01
C PRO A 136 -12.60 11.01 3.48
N TRP A 137 -13.67 10.29 3.81
CA TRP A 137 -13.98 9.03 3.14
C TRP A 137 -14.21 9.25 1.65
N ASN A 138 -13.82 8.29 0.82
CA ASN A 138 -14.08 8.38 -0.61
C ASN A 138 -15.59 8.24 -0.89
N ASP A 139 -16.10 9.04 -1.84
CA ASP A 139 -17.49 8.98 -2.25
C ASP A 139 -17.85 7.62 -2.87
N LYS A 140 -19.07 7.13 -2.64
CA LYS A 140 -19.55 5.85 -3.22
C LYS A 140 -19.70 5.89 -4.74
N ALA A 141 -19.60 7.06 -5.36
CA ALA A 141 -19.81 7.27 -6.80
C ALA A 141 -18.64 6.79 -7.67
N SER A 142 -17.46 6.49 -7.11
CA SER A 142 -16.26 6.08 -7.85
C SER A 142 -16.03 4.56 -7.91
N LEU A 143 -17.00 3.75 -7.48
CA LEU A 143 -16.96 2.28 -7.56
C LEU A 143 -17.88 1.69 -8.66
N GLN A 144 -18.19 2.45 -9.72
CA GLN A 144 -18.88 1.96 -10.92
C GLN A 144 -17.94 1.79 -12.10
#